data_AF-A0A4Q3RDN7-F1
#
_entry.id   AF-A0A4Q3RDN7-F1
#
_cell.length_a   1.000
_cell.length_b   1.000
_cell.length_c   1.000
_cell.angle_alpha   90.00
_cell.angle_beta   90.00
_cell.angle_gamma   90.00
#
_symmetry.space_group_name_H-M   'P 1'
#
loop_
_entity.id
_entity.type
_entity.pdbx_description
1 polymer ?
#
loop_
_entity_poly.entity_id
_entity_poly.type
_entity_poly.pdbx_seq_one_letter_code
_entity_poly.pdbx_strand_id
1 'polypeptide(L)'
;MKRTFLFFLSLASIICFSQNPKPEDVLNAEKSFAAYSVEHGMKAAFLKFLDSNGVVFEKGKAVNGIQTWNQKTDQAGVLNWHPVHGEIARSGDMGFTTGPWTFQPKTINDSVVARGQYSTLWKKERGQWKFVV
;
A
#
# COMPACT_ATOMS: atom_id res chain seq x y z
N MET A 1 18.06 -4.38 -65.87
CA MET A 1 16.89 -4.23 -64.98
C MET A 1 17.36 -4.26 -63.54
N LYS A 2 17.43 -3.10 -62.86
CA LYS A 2 17.77 -2.99 -61.43
C LYS A 2 16.47 -2.64 -60.69
N ARG A 3 16.00 -3.50 -59.78
CA ARG A 3 14.85 -3.22 -58.91
C ARG A 3 15.39 -2.70 -57.58
N THR A 4 15.28 -1.40 -57.37
CA THR A 4 15.69 -0.72 -56.14
C THR A 4 14.64 -0.94 -55.05
N PHE A 5 15.09 -1.42 -53.91
CA PHE A 5 14.32 -1.66 -52.68
C PHE A 5 14.11 -0.32 -51.96
N LEU A 6 12.89 0.02 -51.55
CA LEU A 6 12.60 1.19 -50.72
C LEU A 6 11.83 0.71 -49.49
N PHE A 7 12.58 0.49 -48.40
CA PHE A 7 12.03 0.27 -47.07
C PHE A 7 11.96 1.62 -46.36
N PHE A 8 10.74 2.13 -46.16
CA PHE A 8 10.50 3.31 -45.33
C PHE A 8 10.49 2.87 -43.86
N LEU A 9 11.56 3.19 -43.12
CA LEU A 9 11.62 2.98 -41.68
C LEU A 9 11.05 4.24 -40.99
N SER A 10 9.79 4.21 -40.56
CA SER A 10 9.24 5.31 -39.74
C SER A 10 9.75 5.17 -38.30
N LEU A 11 10.62 6.10 -37.89
CA LEU A 11 11.12 6.20 -36.54
C LEU A 11 10.03 6.85 -35.66
N ALA A 12 9.17 6.04 -35.04
CA ALA A 12 8.23 6.52 -34.03
C ALA A 12 9.00 6.79 -32.73
N SER A 13 9.28 8.05 -32.45
CA SER A 13 9.87 8.47 -31.17
C SER A 13 8.89 8.17 -30.04
N ILE A 14 9.18 7.17 -29.22
CA ILE A 14 8.45 6.92 -27.97
C ILE A 14 8.83 8.05 -27.02
N ILE A 15 7.97 9.07 -26.91
CA ILE A 15 8.08 10.06 -25.85
C ILE A 15 7.65 9.36 -24.56
N CYS A 16 8.62 8.86 -23.80
CA CYS A 16 8.39 8.38 -22.45
C CYS A 16 8.16 9.61 -21.57
N PHE A 17 6.90 10.02 -21.39
CA PHE A 17 6.56 10.99 -20.36
C PHE A 17 6.81 10.34 -19.00
N SER A 18 7.95 10.64 -18.38
CA SER A 18 8.16 10.36 -16.96
C SER A 18 7.21 11.28 -16.18
N GLN A 19 6.05 10.76 -15.78
CA GLN A 19 5.21 11.45 -14.80
C GLN A 19 5.95 11.41 -13.46
N ASN A 20 6.17 12.57 -12.85
CA ASN A 20 6.67 12.62 -11.49
C ASN A 20 5.72 11.81 -10.60
N PRO A 21 6.22 10.89 -9.77
CA PRO A 21 5.39 10.15 -8.84
C PRO A 21 4.63 11.14 -7.94
N LYS A 22 3.32 10.93 -7.83
CA LYS A 22 2.40 11.83 -7.11
C LYS A 22 2.09 11.25 -5.73
N PRO A 23 2.33 11.97 -4.62
CA PRO A 23 2.03 11.47 -3.27
C PRO A 23 0.62 10.90 -3.09
N GLU A 24 -0.35 11.40 -3.86
CA GLU A 24 -1.72 10.90 -3.90
C GLU A 24 -1.80 9.39 -4.20
N ASP A 25 -0.86 8.84 -4.97
CA ASP A 25 -0.84 7.43 -5.34
C ASP A 25 -0.64 6.52 -4.10
N VAL A 26 0.35 6.81 -3.25
CA VAL A 26 0.57 6.04 -2.01
C VAL A 26 -0.50 6.35 -0.96
N LEU A 27 -1.00 7.58 -0.90
CA LEU A 27 -2.12 7.94 -0.03
C LEU A 27 -3.40 7.18 -0.40
N ASN A 28 -3.65 6.95 -1.69
CA ASN A 28 -4.80 6.17 -2.15
C ASN A 28 -4.63 4.67 -1.84
N ALA A 29 -3.40 4.15 -1.86
CA ALA A 29 -3.13 2.78 -1.43
C ALA A 29 -3.46 2.58 0.06
N GLU A 30 -3.04 3.52 0.92
CA GLU A 30 -3.37 3.50 2.35
C GLU A 30 -4.88 3.63 2.59
N LYS A 31 -5.57 4.55 1.90
CA LYS A 31 -7.04 4.66 1.98
C LYS A 31 -7.74 3.36 1.56
N SER A 32 -7.20 2.68 0.55
CA SER A 32 -7.72 1.39 0.09
C SER A 32 -7.53 0.30 1.13
N PHE A 33 -6.38 0.26 1.81
CA PHE A 33 -6.14 -0.61 2.95
C PHE A 33 -7.11 -0.32 4.10
N ALA A 34 -7.24 0.96 4.48
CA ALA A 34 -8.14 1.40 5.55
C ALA A 34 -9.60 0.98 5.29
N ALA A 35 -10.11 1.28 4.09
CA ALA A 35 -11.46 0.90 3.68
C ALA A 35 -11.65 -0.62 3.69
N TYR A 36 -10.67 -1.37 3.18
CA TYR A 36 -10.74 -2.83 3.16
C TYR A 36 -10.70 -3.43 4.57
N SER A 37 -9.93 -2.87 5.49
CA SER A 37 -9.89 -3.25 6.92
C SER A 37 -11.25 -3.07 7.59
N VAL A 38 -11.94 -1.96 7.31
CA VAL A 38 -13.28 -1.69 7.85
C VAL A 38 -14.32 -2.66 7.29
N GLU A 39 -14.26 -2.96 5.99
CA GLU A 39 -15.26 -3.79 5.30
C GLU A 39 -15.06 -5.29 5.49
N HIS A 40 -13.80 -5.75 5.49
CA HIS A 40 -13.45 -7.18 5.45
C HIS A 40 -12.70 -7.66 6.71
N GLY A 41 -12.37 -6.75 7.62
CA GLY A 41 -11.62 -7.05 8.84
C GLY A 41 -10.11 -6.91 8.70
N MET A 42 -9.45 -6.75 9.85
CA MET A 42 -8.01 -6.46 9.95
C MET A 42 -7.16 -7.55 9.29
N LYS A 43 -7.36 -8.82 9.63
CA LYS A 43 -6.52 -9.92 9.13
C LYS A 43 -6.56 -9.98 7.61
N ALA A 44 -7.77 -9.91 7.04
CA ALA A 44 -7.96 -9.92 5.59
C ALA A 44 -7.24 -8.75 4.92
N ALA A 45 -7.31 -7.54 5.49
CA ALA A 45 -6.59 -6.37 4.99
C ALA A 45 -5.07 -6.53 5.06
N PHE A 46 -4.52 -6.94 6.20
CA PHE A 46 -3.08 -7.17 6.32
C PHE A 46 -2.60 -8.23 5.33
N LEU A 47 -3.26 -9.39 5.25
CA LEU A 47 -2.87 -10.45 4.30
C LEU A 47 -2.99 -10.03 2.83
N LYS A 48 -3.90 -9.11 2.51
CA LYS A 48 -4.08 -8.60 1.13
C LYS A 48 -3.04 -7.55 0.74
N PHE A 49 -2.71 -6.62 1.63
CA PHE A 49 -1.93 -5.43 1.31
C PHE A 49 -0.45 -5.52 1.73
N LEU A 50 -0.10 -6.42 2.66
CA LEU A 50 1.28 -6.63 3.08
C LEU A 50 2.07 -7.42 2.02
N ASP A 51 3.33 -7.06 1.85
CA ASP A 51 4.33 -7.81 1.09
C ASP A 51 4.69 -9.14 1.77
N SER A 52 5.01 -10.20 1.01
CA SER A 52 5.36 -11.49 1.62
C SER A 52 6.61 -11.45 2.52
N ASN A 53 7.52 -10.52 2.25
CA ASN A 53 8.70 -10.24 3.06
C ASN A 53 8.52 -9.04 3.99
N GLY A 54 7.32 -8.45 4.02
CA GLY A 54 7.01 -7.31 4.86
C GLY A 54 7.03 -7.66 6.35
N VAL A 55 7.41 -6.68 7.16
CA VAL A 55 7.49 -6.80 8.61
C VAL A 55 6.35 -6.03 9.28
N VAL A 56 5.95 -6.47 10.46
CA VAL A 56 5.09 -5.71 11.37
C VAL A 56 5.74 -5.66 12.74
N PHE A 57 5.36 -4.69 13.57
CA PHE A 57 5.88 -4.56 14.92
C PHE A 57 4.92 -5.12 15.96
N GLU A 58 5.32 -6.21 16.61
CA GLU A 58 4.58 -6.83 17.72
C GLU A 58 5.34 -6.59 19.02
N LYS A 59 4.75 -5.82 19.94
CA LYS A 59 5.36 -5.46 21.24
C LYS A 59 6.80 -4.92 21.08
N GLY A 60 7.02 -4.07 20.08
CA GLY A 60 8.31 -3.45 19.79
C GLY A 60 9.31 -4.32 19.03
N LYS A 61 8.94 -5.53 18.59
CA LYS A 61 9.80 -6.42 17.80
C LYS A 61 9.32 -6.51 16.36
N ALA A 62 10.23 -6.34 15.41
CA ALA A 62 9.96 -6.60 14.00
C ALA A 62 9.82 -8.11 13.77
N VAL A 63 8.71 -8.53 13.18
CA VAL A 63 8.41 -9.92 12.83
C VAL A 63 7.87 -9.98 11.40
N ASN A 64 8.00 -11.13 10.71
CA ASN A 64 7.39 -11.28 9.39
C ASN A 64 5.86 -11.19 9.51
N GLY A 65 5.24 -10.24 8.80
CA GLY A 65 3.84 -9.93 9.01
C GLY A 65 2.90 -10.97 8.41
N ILE A 66 3.21 -11.57 7.26
CA ILE A 66 2.36 -12.61 6.67
C ILE A 66 2.32 -13.85 7.57
N GLN A 67 3.48 -14.30 8.08
CA GLN A 67 3.55 -15.40 9.03
C GLN A 67 2.75 -15.09 10.30
N THR A 68 2.94 -13.87 10.84
CA THR A 68 2.26 -13.42 12.06
C THR A 68 0.75 -13.38 11.89
N TRP A 69 0.24 -12.75 10.83
CA TRP A 69 -1.20 -12.60 10.60
C TRP A 69 -1.90 -13.89 10.21
N ASN A 70 -1.21 -14.84 9.56
CA ASN A 70 -1.77 -16.17 9.31
C ASN A 70 -2.06 -16.94 10.60
N GLN A 71 -1.22 -16.78 11.63
CA GLN A 71 -1.37 -17.44 12.93
C GLN A 71 -2.44 -16.80 13.81
N LYS A 72 -2.79 -15.53 13.57
CA LYS A 72 -3.83 -14.83 14.32
C LYS A 72 -5.22 -15.34 13.93
N THR A 73 -6.08 -15.54 14.91
CA THR A 73 -7.52 -15.66 14.67
C THR A 73 -8.07 -14.33 14.22
N ASP A 74 -9.13 -14.35 13.40
CA ASP A 74 -9.85 -13.11 13.13
C ASP A 74 -10.38 -12.52 14.43
N GLN A 75 -9.90 -11.34 14.77
CA GLN A 75 -10.32 -10.63 15.96
C GLN A 75 -11.46 -9.69 15.58
N ALA A 76 -12.53 -9.73 16.37
CA ALA A 76 -13.59 -8.75 16.27
C ALA A 76 -13.04 -7.34 16.54
N GLY A 77 -13.51 -6.37 15.76
CA GLY A 77 -13.16 -4.98 15.91
C GLY A 77 -12.82 -4.33 14.59
N VAL A 78 -13.00 -3.02 14.56
CA VAL A 78 -12.75 -2.17 13.41
C VAL A 78 -11.49 -1.38 13.69
N LEU A 79 -10.48 -1.55 12.85
CA LEU A 79 -9.27 -0.76 12.89
C LEU A 79 -9.26 0.14 11.66
N ASN A 80 -9.29 1.44 11.90
CA ASN A 80 -9.46 2.46 10.87
C ASN A 80 -8.27 3.41 10.84
N TRP A 81 -7.70 3.60 9.65
CA TRP A 81 -6.55 4.47 9.40
C TRP A 81 -7.01 5.75 8.73
N HIS A 82 -6.38 6.86 9.12
CA HIS A 82 -6.63 8.17 8.54
C HIS A 82 -5.31 8.77 8.07
N PRO A 83 -4.89 8.54 6.81
CA PRO A 83 -3.69 9.16 6.26
C PRO A 83 -3.79 10.67 6.23
N VAL A 84 -2.81 11.33 6.86
CA VAL A 84 -2.69 12.81 6.88
C VAL A 84 -1.47 13.29 6.11
N HIS A 85 -0.44 12.46 5.98
CA HIS A 85 0.76 12.77 5.22
C HIS A 85 1.30 11.53 4.53
N GLY A 86 1.97 11.73 3.40
CA GLY A 86 2.68 10.69 2.68
C GLY A 86 3.50 11.28 1.55
N GLU A 87 4.58 10.59 1.19
CA GLU A 87 5.48 10.99 0.12
C GLU A 87 5.93 9.76 -0.66
N ILE A 88 6.40 10.00 -1.89
CA ILE A 88 6.90 8.96 -2.80
C ILE A 88 8.34 9.32 -3.17
N ALA A 89 9.21 8.31 -3.14
CA ALA A 89 10.58 8.43 -3.61
C ALA A 89 10.60 8.84 -5.09
N ARG A 90 11.64 9.56 -5.51
CA ARG A 90 11.80 9.98 -6.92
C ARG A 90 11.75 8.81 -7.91
N SER A 91 12.15 7.62 -7.50
CA SER A 91 12.06 6.38 -8.27
C SER A 91 10.62 5.94 -8.57
N GLY A 92 9.64 6.37 -7.78
CA GLY A 92 8.22 6.04 -7.93
C GLY A 92 7.82 4.63 -7.48
N ASP A 93 8.77 3.86 -6.96
CA ASP A 93 8.62 2.47 -6.52
C ASP A 93 8.56 2.31 -4.99
N MET A 94 8.81 3.38 -4.23
CA MET A 94 8.73 3.40 -2.78
C MET A 94 8.01 4.66 -2.31
N GLY A 95 7.31 4.56 -1.18
CA GLY A 95 6.70 5.71 -0.52
C GLY A 95 6.39 5.41 0.93
N PHE A 96 5.97 6.41 1.69
CA PHE A 96 5.48 6.21 3.05
C PHE A 96 4.19 6.98 3.27
N THR A 97 3.42 6.54 4.26
CA THR A 97 2.22 7.23 4.76
C THR A 97 2.25 7.23 6.28
N THR A 98 1.62 8.24 6.88
CA THR A 98 1.50 8.36 8.34
C THR A 98 0.21 9.06 8.72
N GLY A 99 -0.26 8.80 9.93
CA GLY A 99 -1.43 9.47 10.49
C GLY A 99 -2.02 8.77 11.70
N PRO A 100 -3.16 9.26 12.21
CA PRO A 100 -3.87 8.61 13.29
C PRO A 100 -4.56 7.33 12.84
N TRP A 101 -4.69 6.40 13.79
CA TRP A 101 -5.61 5.27 13.70
C TRP A 101 -6.52 5.21 14.92
N THR A 102 -7.68 4.58 14.77
CA THR A 102 -8.63 4.28 15.85
C THR A 102 -9.04 2.82 15.82
N PHE A 103 -9.35 2.27 16.99
CA PHE A 103 -9.91 0.94 17.14
C PHE A 103 -11.26 0.99 17.88
N GLN A 104 -12.24 0.29 17.31
CA GLN A 104 -13.57 0.08 17.86
C GLN A 104 -13.83 -1.43 18.06
N PRO A 105 -14.57 -1.84 19.10
CA PRO A 105 -14.69 -3.26 19.48
C PRO A 105 -15.55 -4.11 18.53
N LYS A 106 -16.55 -3.55 17.85
CA LYS A 106 -17.40 -4.32 16.90
C LYS A 106 -17.70 -3.58 15.61
N THR A 107 -18.11 -2.32 15.69
CA THR A 107 -18.51 -1.53 14.52
C THR A 107 -17.84 -0.16 14.51
N ILE A 108 -17.77 0.47 13.34
CA ILE A 108 -17.21 1.83 13.21
C ILE A 108 -17.99 2.88 14.00
N ASN A 109 -19.25 2.60 14.36
CA ASN A 109 -20.11 3.48 15.14
C ASN A 109 -19.94 3.31 16.66
N ASP A 110 -19.19 2.30 17.11
CA ASP A 110 -18.91 2.13 18.52
C ASP A 110 -17.92 3.20 19.02
N SER A 111 -17.86 3.40 20.32
CA SER A 111 -16.86 4.28 20.92
C SER A 111 -15.44 3.77 20.66
N VAL A 112 -14.53 4.70 20.37
CA VAL A 112 -13.10 4.43 20.21
C VAL A 112 -12.51 3.94 21.52
N VAL A 113 -12.00 2.69 21.55
CA VAL A 113 -11.39 2.09 22.75
C VAL A 113 -9.86 2.11 22.72
N ALA A 114 -9.25 2.31 21.55
CA ALA A 114 -7.82 2.59 21.42
C ALA A 114 -7.54 3.51 20.23
N ARG A 115 -6.44 4.25 20.29
CA ARG A 115 -5.99 5.15 19.23
C ARG A 115 -4.48 5.31 19.26
N GLY A 116 -3.89 5.74 18.16
CA GLY A 116 -2.46 5.99 18.09
C GLY A 116 -2.06 6.66 16.79
N GLN A 117 -0.77 6.57 16.48
CA GLN A 117 -0.22 6.92 15.17
C GLN A 117 0.28 5.65 14.48
N TYR A 118 0.21 5.63 13.17
CA TYR A 118 0.83 4.59 12.35
C TYR A 118 1.87 5.23 11.44
N SER A 119 2.80 4.41 10.96
CA SER A 119 3.66 4.74 9.84
C SER A 119 3.78 3.49 8.98
N THR A 120 3.47 3.62 7.70
CA THR A 120 3.48 2.52 6.75
C THR A 120 4.54 2.81 5.69
N LEU A 121 5.43 1.86 5.43
CA LEU A 121 6.36 1.95 4.30
C LEU A 121 5.83 1.10 3.15
N TRP A 122 5.75 1.69 1.97
CA TRP A 122 5.17 1.08 0.78
C TRP A 122 6.21 0.83 -0.29
N LYS A 123 6.03 -0.27 -1.00
CA LYS A 123 6.77 -0.65 -2.20
C LYS A 123 5.77 -0.94 -3.32
N LYS A 124 6.04 -0.45 -4.52
CA LYS A 124 5.24 -0.75 -5.71
C LYS A 124 5.83 -1.96 -6.41
N GLU A 125 5.06 -3.04 -6.47
CA GLU A 125 5.41 -4.26 -7.17
C GLU A 125 4.43 -4.52 -8.31
N ARG A 126 4.95 -4.62 -9.54
CA ARG A 126 4.12 -4.88 -10.75
C ARG A 126 2.90 -3.93 -10.86
N GLY A 127 3.11 -2.67 -10.48
CA GLY A 127 2.07 -1.63 -10.52
C GLY A 127 1.12 -1.61 -9.30
N GLN A 128 1.29 -2.51 -8.33
CA GLN A 128 0.48 -2.56 -7.12
C GLN A 128 1.30 -2.15 -5.89
N TRP A 129 0.73 -1.31 -5.04
CA TRP A 129 1.34 -0.97 -3.76
C TRP A 129 1.16 -2.10 -2.75
N LYS A 130 2.26 -2.48 -2.12
CA LYS A 130 2.32 -3.39 -0.98
C LYS A 130 3.07 -2.69 0.14
N PHE A 131 2.57 -2.75 1.36
CA PHE A 131 3.36 -2.26 2.47
C PHE A 131 4.38 -3.30 2.92
N VAL A 132 5.55 -2.84 3.32
CA VAL A 132 6.70 -3.64 3.75
C VAL A 132 7.02 -3.41 5.23
N VAL A 133 6.45 -2.37 5.85
CA VAL A 133 6.46 -2.05 7.28
C VAL A 133 5.10 -1.54 7.68
#